data_AF-A0A2P5AWD6-F1
#
_entry.id   AF-A0A2P5AWD6-F1
#
_cell.length_a   1.000
_cell.length_b   1.000
_cell.length_c   1.000
_cell.angle_alpha   90.00
_cell.angle_beta   90.00
_cell.angle_gamma   90.00
#
_symmetry.space_group_name_H-M   'P 1'
#
loop_
_entity.id
_entity.type
_entity.pdbx_description
1 polymer ?
#
loop_
_entity_poly.entity_id
_entity_poly.type
_entity_poly.pdbx_seq_one_letter_code
_entity_poly.pdbx_strand_id
1 'polypeptide(L)'
;MRVLFRIYFQNAPLLCRNDRCAHLWGSMVVTVIDVDTEGANMRARVIIDVTETLCRGVRVLMKETMHDVSILIQYEYLRELCFRCSLIVLRTRFQNARAKT
;
A
#
# COMPACT_ATOMS: atom_id res chain seq x y z
N MET A 1 -4.58 -7.29 -17.55
CA MET A 1 -5.87 -7.79 -17.00
C MET A 1 -6.15 -7.08 -15.68
N ARG A 2 -7.21 -6.27 -15.60
CA ARG A 2 -7.49 -5.44 -14.42
C ARG A 2 -8.44 -6.15 -13.46
N VAL A 3 -8.04 -6.24 -12.19
CA VAL A 3 -8.81 -6.90 -11.14
C VAL A 3 -8.90 -5.98 -9.93
N LEU A 4 -10.07 -5.98 -9.28
CA LEU A 4 -10.29 -5.23 -8.06
C LEU A 4 -9.76 -6.02 -6.86
N PHE A 5 -8.83 -5.43 -6.12
CA PHE A 5 -8.27 -6.01 -4.90
C PHE A 5 -8.53 -5.09 -3.71
N ARG A 6 -8.66 -5.69 -2.53
CA ARG A 6 -8.49 -4.98 -1.28
C ARG A 6 -7.06 -5.16 -0.80
N ILE A 7 -6.44 -4.05 -0.41
CA ILE A 7 -5.11 -3.99 0.19
C ILE A 7 -5.18 -3.53 1.63
N TYR A 8 -4.29 -4.05 2.45
CA TYR A 8 -4.14 -3.72 3.86
C TYR A 8 -2.76 -3.09 4.06
N PHE A 9 -2.72 -1.96 4.76
CA PHE A 9 -1.48 -1.28 5.12
C PHE A 9 -1.06 -1.72 6.52
N GLN A 10 0.01 -2.49 6.59
CA GLN A 10 0.62 -2.95 7.83
C GLN A 10 1.72 -1.98 8.27
N ASN A 11 1.99 -1.91 9.58
CA ASN A 11 2.95 -0.99 10.20
C ASN A 11 2.63 0.50 9.99
N ALA A 12 1.35 0.83 9.79
CA ALA A 12 0.89 2.22 9.73
C ALA A 12 1.02 2.89 11.12
N PRO A 13 1.74 4.02 11.24
CA PRO A 13 1.75 4.80 12.47
C PRO A 13 0.34 5.25 12.83
N LEU A 14 0.01 5.31 14.13
CA LEU A 14 -1.31 5.70 14.61
C LEU A 14 -1.74 7.08 14.08
N LEU A 15 -0.81 8.04 14.02
CA LEU A 15 -1.05 9.40 13.49
C LEU A 15 -1.41 9.40 11.99
N CYS A 16 -1.01 8.36 11.26
CA CYS A 16 -1.27 8.21 9.83
C CYS A 16 -2.46 7.28 9.54
N ARG A 17 -3.20 6.84 10.56
CA ARG A 17 -4.38 5.98 10.36
C ARG A 17 -5.60 6.82 10.02
N ASN A 18 -5.58 7.38 8.81
CA ASN A 18 -6.64 8.21 8.25
C ASN A 18 -6.77 8.00 6.74
N ASP A 19 -7.93 8.37 6.18
CA ASP A 19 -8.24 8.20 4.76
C ASP A 19 -7.22 8.88 3.85
N ARG A 20 -6.68 10.05 4.26
CA ARG A 20 -5.67 10.78 3.48
C ARG A 20 -4.40 9.95 3.28
N CYS A 21 -3.90 9.33 4.34
CA CYS A 21 -2.70 8.49 4.27
C CYS A 21 -2.97 7.18 3.53
N ALA A 22 -4.12 6.54 3.76
CA ALA A 22 -4.53 5.36 3.01
C ALA A 22 -4.60 5.62 1.50
N HIS A 23 -5.20 6.75 1.12
CA HIS A 23 -5.30 7.15 -0.28
C HIS A 23 -3.92 7.49 -0.86
N LEU A 24 -3.10 8.23 -0.12
CA LEU A 24 -1.74 8.59 -0.54
C LEU A 24 -0.90 7.33 -0.80
N TRP A 25 -0.82 6.41 0.16
CA TRP A 25 -0.02 5.20 0.03
C TRP A 25 -0.58 4.26 -1.03
N GLY A 26 -1.91 4.14 -1.13
CA GLY A 26 -2.56 3.39 -2.21
C GLY A 26 -2.23 3.95 -3.58
N SER A 27 -2.28 5.28 -3.75
CA SER A 27 -2.02 5.96 -5.03
C SER A 27 -0.58 5.81 -5.53
N MET A 28 0.37 5.59 -4.63
CA MET A 28 1.78 5.31 -4.96
C MET A 28 1.98 3.92 -5.56
N VAL A 29 1.06 3.02 -5.24
CA VAL A 29 1.05 1.65 -5.73
C VAL A 29 0.31 1.61 -7.04
N VAL A 30 -0.92 2.10 -7.06
CA VAL A 30 -1.86 1.95 -8.17
C VAL A 30 -3.09 2.87 -8.00
N THR A 31 -4.02 2.82 -8.95
CA THR A 31 -5.31 3.53 -8.85
C THR A 31 -6.14 3.02 -7.68
N VAL A 32 -6.42 3.93 -6.74
CA VAL A 32 -7.32 3.73 -5.60
C VAL A 32 -8.76 4.03 -6.03
N ILE A 33 -9.68 3.16 -5.66
CA ILE A 33 -11.12 3.32 -5.88
C ILE A 33 -11.80 3.83 -4.61
N ASP A 34 -11.38 3.31 -3.47
CA ASP A 34 -12.00 3.59 -2.19
C ASP A 34 -11.01 3.31 -1.07
N VAL A 35 -11.18 3.98 0.06
CA VAL A 35 -10.38 3.78 1.27
C VAL A 35 -11.29 3.57 2.45
N ASP A 36 -10.86 2.72 3.36
CA ASP A 36 -11.61 2.48 4.59
C ASP A 36 -10.62 2.39 5.75
N THR A 37 -10.78 3.33 6.67
CA THR A 37 -9.98 3.46 7.88
C THR A 37 -10.79 3.31 9.16
N GLU A 38 -12.09 2.98 9.06
CA GLU A 38 -13.02 2.91 10.20
C GLU A 38 -12.83 1.64 11.06
N GLY A 39 -11.93 0.73 10.68
CA GLY A 39 -11.62 -0.50 11.42
C GLY A 39 -10.20 -0.53 11.98
N ALA A 40 -9.87 -1.59 12.72
CA ALA A 40 -8.54 -1.87 13.30
C ALA A 40 -7.38 -1.76 12.30
N ASN A 41 -7.67 -2.03 11.03
CA ASN A 41 -6.71 -2.05 9.94
C ASN A 41 -7.04 -0.96 8.92
N MET A 42 -6.00 -0.27 8.47
CA MET A 42 -6.12 0.68 7.37
C MET A 42 -6.13 -0.09 6.04
N ARG A 43 -7.17 0.10 5.22
CA ARG A 43 -7.34 -0.63 3.96
C ARG A 43 -7.75 0.27 2.80
N ALA A 44 -7.46 -0.18 1.58
CA ALA A 44 -7.90 0.48 0.36
C ALA A 44 -8.39 -0.54 -0.66
N ARG A 45 -9.36 -0.16 -1.49
CA ARG A 45 -9.78 -0.89 -2.69
C ARG A 45 -9.04 -0.29 -3.86
N VAL A 46 -8.37 -1.14 -4.62
CA VAL A 46 -7.50 -0.75 -5.72
C VAL A 46 -7.79 -1.58 -6.97
N ILE A 47 -7.60 -0.98 -8.14
CA ILE A 47 -7.62 -1.73 -9.41
C ILE A 47 -6.19 -2.01 -9.79
N ILE A 48 -5.83 -3.29 -9.92
CA ILE A 48 -4.48 -3.70 -10.27
C ILE A 48 -4.49 -4.39 -11.62
N ASP A 49 -3.51 -4.05 -12.46
CA ASP A 49 -3.17 -4.91 -13.58
C ASP A 49 -2.26 -6.04 -13.12
N VAL A 50 -2.76 -7.28 -13.15
CA VAL A 50 -2.00 -8.45 -12.68
C VAL A 50 -0.92 -8.90 -13.67
N THR A 51 -0.85 -8.29 -14.85
CA THR A 51 0.30 -8.49 -15.77
C THR A 51 1.50 -7.64 -15.38
N GLU A 52 1.32 -6.69 -14.45
CA GLU A 52 2.35 -5.79 -13.97
C GLU A 52 2.89 -6.21 -12.61
N THR A 53 4.04 -5.64 -12.26
CA THR A 53 4.69 -5.82 -10.96
C THR A 53 3.85 -5.28 -9.80
N LEU A 54 3.58 -6.11 -8.79
CA LEU A 54 2.88 -5.68 -7.58
C LEU A 54 3.85 -5.04 -6.59
N CYS A 55 3.45 -3.91 -6.03
CA CYS A 55 4.20 -3.26 -4.97
C CYS A 55 3.95 -3.97 -3.64
N ARG A 56 5.01 -4.35 -2.92
CA ARG A 56 4.88 -5.02 -1.60
C ARG A 56 4.91 -4.05 -0.43
N GLY A 57 5.38 -2.83 -0.65
CA GLY A 57 5.46 -1.85 0.41
C GLY A 57 5.96 -0.51 -0.11
N VAL A 58 5.66 0.53 0.64
CA VAL A 58 6.10 1.89 0.39
C VAL A 58 6.88 2.38 1.60
N ARG A 59 8.00 3.07 1.33
CA ARG A 59 8.72 3.80 2.39
C ARG A 59 8.26 5.24 2.38
N VAL A 60 7.85 5.73 3.53
CA VAL A 60 7.24 7.04 3.69
C VAL A 60 8.10 7.82 4.68
N LEU A 61 8.48 9.05 4.31
CA LEU A 61 9.20 9.94 5.22
C LEU A 61 8.19 10.78 5.98
N MET A 62 8.09 10.56 7.29
CA MET A 62 7.22 11.37 8.14
C MET A 62 7.90 12.69 8.45
N LYS A 63 7.27 13.82 8.10
CA LYS A 63 7.84 15.15 8.35
C LYS A 63 8.01 15.46 9.83
N GLU A 64 7.07 15.00 10.65
CA GLU A 64 7.01 15.35 12.07
C GLU A 64 8.12 14.67 12.87
N THR A 65 8.46 13.43 12.51
CA THR A 65 9.44 12.61 13.23
C THR A 65 10.77 12.50 12.50
N MET A 66 10.87 12.95 11.24
CA MET A 66 12.04 12.77 10.36
C MET A 66 12.50 11.31 10.26
N HIS A 67 11.60 10.36 10.51
CA HIS A 67 11.85 8.93 10.44
C HIS A 67 11.20 8.33 9.19
N ASP A 68 11.90 7.40 8.55
CA ASP A 68 11.37 6.60 7.47
C ASP A 68 10.57 5.42 8.03
N VAL A 69 9.31 5.33 7.63
CA VAL A 69 8.45 4.21 8.00
C VAL A 69 8.21 3.36 6.76
N SER A 70 8.50 2.06 6.90
CA SER A 70 8.19 1.08 5.87
C SER A 70 6.78 0.54 6.08
N ILE A 71 5.86 0.96 5.23
CA ILE A 71 4.48 0.47 5.19
C ILE A 71 4.45 -0.77 4.30
N LEU A 72 4.00 -1.90 4.84
CA LEU A 72 3.85 -3.13 4.06
C LEU A 72 2.43 -3.23 3.51
N ILE A 73 2.31 -3.70 2.28
CA ILE A 73 1.04 -3.84 1.57
C ILE A 73 0.72 -5.33 1.45
N GLN A 74 -0.43 -5.71 1.99
CA GLN A 74 -0.95 -7.06 1.93
C GLN A 74 -2.22 -7.08 1.08
N TYR A 75 -2.28 -7.97 0.10
CA TYR A 75 -3.44 -8.12 -0.81
C TYR A 75 -4.38 -9.21 -0.29
N GLU A 76 -5.69 -8.99 -0.35
CA GLU A 76 -6.74 -9.86 0.22
C GLU A 76 -6.77 -11.29 -0.35
N TYR A 77 -6.24 -11.50 -1.55
CA TYR A 77 -6.30 -12.79 -2.26
C TYR A 77 -4.97 -13.29 -2.82
N LEU A 78 -3.88 -12.53 -2.70
CA LEU A 78 -2.55 -13.09 -2.93
C LEU A 78 -2.09 -13.81 -1.65
N ARG A 79 -2.59 -15.03 -1.44
CA ARG A 79 -1.90 -15.99 -0.57
C ARG A 79 -0.51 -16.25 -1.14
N GLU A 80 0.42 -16.63 -0.27
CA GLU A 80 1.86 -16.61 -0.49
C GLU A 80 2.42 -17.37 -1.72
N LEU A 81 1.58 -18.08 -2.48
CA LEU A 81 1.96 -18.85 -3.66
C LEU A 81 2.49 -18.00 -4.83
N CYS A 82 2.02 -16.77 -5.01
CA CYS A 82 2.56 -15.89 -6.06
C CYS A 82 3.98 -15.38 -5.76
N PHE A 83 4.48 -15.51 -4.51
CA PHE A 83 5.86 -15.12 -4.18
C PHE A 83 6.90 -16.11 -4.73
N ARG A 84 6.54 -17.38 -4.96
CA ARG A 84 7.46 -18.39 -5.51
C ARG A 84 7.52 -18.41 -7.04
N CYS A 85 6.54 -17.83 -7.73
CA CYS A 85 6.41 -17.97 -9.18
C CYS A 85 7.18 -16.91 -9.99
N SER A 86 7.81 -15.91 -9.37
CA SER A 86 8.65 -14.87 -10.04
C SER A 86 7.98 -14.07 -11.18
N LEU A 87 6.72 -14.36 -11.52
CA LEU A 87 5.96 -13.69 -12.58
C LEU A 87 5.55 -12.27 -12.20
N ILE A 88 5.42 -12.01 -10.90
CA ILE A 88 5.24 -10.67 -10.37
C ILE A 88 6.63 -10.20 -9.93
N VAL A 89 7.32 -9.45 -10.81
CA VAL A 89 8.59 -8.83 -10.41
C VAL A 89 8.32 -7.91 -9.22
N LEU A 90 9.01 -8.16 -8.12
CA LEU A 90 8.83 -7.44 -6.86
C LEU A 90 9.49 -6.07 -6.99
N ARG A 91 8.71 -4.98 -6.98
CA ARG A 91 9.26 -3.62 -7.00
C ARG A 91 9.06 -2.92 -5.67
N THR A 92 10.13 -2.76 -4.91
CA THR A 92 10.20 -1.77 -3.83
C THR A 92 10.33 -0.40 -4.47
N ARG A 93 9.24 0.36 -4.54
CA ARG A 93 9.30 1.76 -4.99
C ARG A 93 9.77 2.63 -3.82
N PHE A 94 10.96 3.18 -3.95
CA PHE A 94 11.43 4.29 -3.13
C PHE A 94 10.81 5.57 -3.69
N GLN A 95 9.78 6.08 -3.02
CA GLN A 95 9.22 7.40 -3.31
C GLN A 95 9.09 8.15 -2.01
N ASN A 96 9.73 9.33 -1.93
CA ASN A 96 9.65 10.21 -0.77
C ASN A 96 8.26 10.81 -0.65
N ALA A 97 7.37 10.06 -0.01
CA ALA A 97 6.05 10.50 0.39
C ALA A 97 6.17 11.39 1.63
N ARG A 98 5.68 12.63 1.56
CA ARG A 98 5.52 13.48 2.74
C ARG A 98 4.10 13.38 3.26
N ALA A 99 3.88 12.65 4.34
CA ALA A 99 2.66 12.79 5.11
C ALA A 99 2.67 14.17 5.79
N LYS A 100 1.70 15.03 5.44
CA LYS A 100 1.33 16.19 6.25
C LYS A 100 -0.01 15.82 6.90
N THR A 101 -0.04 15.88 8.22
CA THR A 101 -1.24 15.97 9.05
C THR A 101 -2.12 17.14 8.58
#